data_AF-H0SRX7-F1
#
_entry.id   AF-H0SRX7-F1
#
_cell.length_a   1.000
_cell.length_b   1.000
_cell.length_c   1.000
_cell.angle_alpha   90.00
_cell.angle_beta   90.00
_cell.angle_gamma   90.00
#
_symmetry.space_group_name_H-M   'P 1'
#
loop_
_entity.id
_entity.type
_entity.pdbx_description
1 polymer ?
#
loop_
_entity_poly.entity_id
_entity_poly.type
_entity_poly.pdbx_seq_one_letter_code
_entity_poly.pdbx_strand_id
1 'polypeptide(L)'
;MVQHALMLLAGLIILAAVYGGLGVTPFPAAWFLFLAPLLFTALNAAWIAVAAGVLMYGMARNRPGLMAAPPVFFACWCAASIVDRTMVASSADPVLFRRDVPADLRELRSLTVVGNGSSRGYARLLADGTIDQYVQATEAGTGGPGLIRMTRLAEVQQCSSGDMRASDSLQAAGRIDQCLRTTTIDAIPDGLVVRMTLQQAYGCCAEGTISIRRNGEETVAATWRSERRRVLSYVPLFGPVGDGPTPATSLWKGGAGGPWQVVWAGKPGFSETDLAAAVYGIDWNAPLDIVQVDNAELARRAAEISKGPNHDAALDLALELQRRNYTGDDVLGIVASKIEWAFSGSNVERKASEFFRHLRPLEKARFVDLILDRIQDPSIGSDNLHTEFGFNTSFETAQSERALRIFEQRNDLKVWQYEQALRIAQDGRIRFAPDEFAAEQDRRFAFLRQDASPAFVRRTLAFGQVYFRPRDHQRDYFGSQLDRVPDAMIEEFLRAVGWFHSYDETTTTEATRRLRDRAAIRIAAVIDAKLRRDLQDRFRLDLNR
;
A
#
# COMPACT_ATOMS: atom_id res chain seq x y z
N MET A 1 0.21 40.78 38.68
CA MET A 1 1.02 39.88 37.81
C MET A 1 1.68 38.73 38.57
N VAL A 2 2.50 38.98 39.61
CA VAL A 2 3.24 37.92 40.35
C VAL A 2 2.35 36.77 40.86
N GLN A 3 1.21 37.09 41.48
CA GLN A 3 0.28 36.07 42.01
C GLN A 3 -0.35 35.19 40.92
N HIS A 4 -0.53 35.72 39.70
CA HIS A 4 -1.10 34.95 38.59
C HIS A 4 -0.06 33.98 38.03
N ALA A 5 1.20 34.43 37.91
CA ALA A 5 2.32 33.60 37.49
C ALA A 5 2.61 32.46 38.48
N LEU A 6 2.57 32.73 39.79
CA LEU A 6 2.74 31.70 40.83
C LEU A 6 1.63 30.63 40.78
N MET A 7 0.38 31.04 40.53
CA MET A 7 -0.75 30.11 40.40
C MET A 7 -0.68 29.28 39.12
N LEU A 8 -0.21 29.86 38.02
CA LEU A 8 0.07 29.12 36.79
C LEU A 8 1.17 28.07 37.02
N LEU A 9 2.27 28.45 37.65
CA LEU A 9 3.37 27.54 37.98
C LEU A 9 2.90 26.39 38.87
N ALA A 10 2.11 26.68 39.91
CA ALA A 10 1.54 25.65 40.78
C ALA A 10 0.64 24.67 40.00
N GLY A 11 -0.21 25.18 39.10
CA GLY A 11 -1.03 24.35 38.22
C GLY A 11 -0.20 23.45 37.30
N LEU A 12 0.86 23.99 36.69
CA LEU A 12 1.77 23.23 35.84
C LEU A 12 2.52 22.13 36.61
N ILE A 13 2.95 22.40 37.85
CA ILE A 13 3.61 21.42 38.72
C ILE A 13 2.65 20.27 39.06
N ILE A 14 1.40 20.57 39.42
CA ILE A 14 0.38 19.55 39.72
C ILE A 14 0.16 18.67 38.50
N LEU A 15 -0.04 19.28 37.33
CA LEU A 15 -0.26 18.56 36.08
C LEU A 15 0.94 17.67 35.71
N ALA A 16 2.17 18.19 35.82
CA ALA A 16 3.39 17.42 35.54
C ALA A 16 3.60 16.25 36.51
N ALA A 17 3.39 16.48 37.81
CA ALA A 17 3.55 15.45 38.84
C ALA A 17 2.55 14.31 38.68
N VAL A 18 1.28 14.63 38.43
CA VAL A 18 0.22 13.63 38.20
C VAL A 18 0.48 12.87 36.90
N TYR A 19 0.79 13.56 35.81
CA TYR A 19 1.05 12.92 34.53
C TYR A 19 2.28 11.98 34.60
N GLY A 20 3.36 12.43 35.23
CA GLY A 20 4.56 11.63 35.47
C GLY A 20 4.27 10.40 36.35
N GLY A 21 3.51 10.58 37.44
CA GLY A 21 3.09 9.48 38.30
C GLY A 21 2.26 8.43 37.57
N LEU A 22 1.26 8.85 36.80
CA LEU A 22 0.42 7.98 35.97
C LEU A 22 1.21 7.30 34.83
N GLY A 23 2.32 7.89 34.37
CA GLY A 23 3.19 7.30 33.34
C GLY A 23 4.09 6.17 33.81
N VAL A 24 4.35 6.05 35.13
CA VAL A 24 5.20 5.00 35.71
C VAL A 24 4.40 3.78 36.19
N THR A 25 3.09 3.93 36.41
CA THR A 25 2.19 2.85 36.86
C THR A 25 1.98 1.66 35.90
N PRO A 26 2.18 1.71 34.56
CA PRO A 26 1.92 0.55 33.70
C PRO A 26 3.00 -0.55 33.74
N PHE A 27 4.09 -0.40 34.51
CA PHE A 27 5.20 -1.37 34.56
C PHE A 27 4.80 -2.80 35.03
N PRO A 28 3.81 -3.00 35.92
CA PRO A 28 3.31 -4.34 36.29
C PRO A 28 2.15 -4.83 35.39
N ALA A 29 1.37 -3.93 34.78
CA ALA A 29 0.14 -4.27 34.06
C ALA A 29 0.37 -4.63 32.58
N ALA A 30 1.52 -4.27 32.00
CA ALA A 30 1.92 -4.66 30.65
C ALA A 30 2.07 -6.19 30.47
N TRP A 31 2.10 -6.96 31.56
CA TRP A 31 2.07 -8.44 31.55
C TRP A 31 0.74 -9.01 31.07
N PHE A 32 -0.35 -8.23 31.10
CA PHE A 32 -1.67 -8.64 30.65
C PHE A 32 -2.10 -7.83 29.42
N LEU A 33 -1.56 -8.18 28.24
CA LEU A 33 -1.81 -7.51 26.96
C LEU A 33 -3.32 -7.28 26.65
N PHE A 34 -4.20 -8.16 27.13
CA PHE A 34 -5.65 -8.03 26.93
C PHE A 34 -6.32 -6.93 27.79
N LEU A 35 -5.71 -6.52 28.91
CA LEU A 35 -6.21 -5.44 29.77
C LEU A 35 -5.68 -4.06 29.37
N ALA A 36 -4.72 -3.99 28.45
CA ALA A 36 -4.06 -2.76 28.06
C ALA A 36 -5.03 -1.65 27.60
N PRO A 37 -6.04 -1.92 26.73
CA PRO A 37 -6.99 -0.87 26.32
C PRO A 37 -7.82 -0.30 27.48
N LEU A 38 -8.24 -1.15 28.42
CA LEU A 38 -8.99 -0.74 29.61
C LEU A 38 -8.13 0.09 30.56
N LEU A 39 -6.89 -0.33 30.78
CA LEU A 39 -5.92 0.40 31.62
C LEU A 39 -5.63 1.79 31.06
N PHE A 40 -5.34 1.92 29.77
CA PHE A 40 -5.07 3.22 29.15
C PHE A 40 -6.30 4.13 29.15
N THR A 41 -7.49 3.57 28.96
CA THR A 41 -8.74 4.34 29.09
C THR A 41 -8.91 4.88 30.50
N ALA A 42 -8.64 4.07 31.54
CA ALA A 42 -8.71 4.50 32.93
C ALA A 42 -7.65 5.56 33.28
N LEU A 43 -6.40 5.39 32.82
CA LEU A 43 -5.33 6.38 33.02
C LEU A 43 -5.64 7.71 32.32
N ASN A 44 -6.17 7.67 31.10
CA ASN A 44 -6.63 8.87 30.39
C ASN A 44 -7.79 9.55 31.12
N ALA A 45 -8.77 8.78 31.59
CA ALA A 45 -9.89 9.33 32.34
C ALA A 45 -9.42 10.03 33.62
N ALA A 46 -8.51 9.40 34.37
CA ALA A 46 -7.92 10.00 35.57
C ALA A 46 -7.14 11.28 35.25
N TRP A 47 -6.33 11.26 34.19
CA TRP A 47 -5.56 12.42 33.75
C TRP A 47 -6.44 13.60 33.32
N ILE A 48 -7.44 13.32 32.47
CA ILE A 48 -8.40 14.33 31.99
C ILE A 48 -9.21 14.89 33.17
N ALA A 49 -9.60 14.05 34.13
CA ALA A 49 -10.32 14.49 35.33
C ALA A 49 -9.48 15.45 36.18
N VAL A 50 -8.17 15.22 36.32
CA VAL A 50 -7.28 16.15 37.02
C VAL A 50 -7.12 17.47 36.26
N ALA A 51 -6.92 17.43 34.94
CA ALA A 51 -6.83 18.64 34.13
C ALA A 51 -8.12 19.48 34.19
N ALA A 52 -9.28 18.83 34.09
CA ALA A 52 -10.59 19.45 34.24
C ALA A 52 -10.80 19.98 35.67
N GLY A 53 -10.35 19.24 36.70
CA GLY A 53 -10.43 19.66 38.09
C GLY A 53 -9.63 20.93 38.38
N VAL A 54 -8.41 21.05 37.85
CA VAL A 54 -7.57 22.26 37.95
C VAL A 54 -8.25 23.45 37.24
N LEU A 55 -8.81 23.23 36.05
CA LEU A 55 -9.56 24.24 35.31
C LEU A 55 -10.79 24.73 36.09
N MET A 56 -11.63 23.80 36.55
CA MET A 56 -12.86 24.08 37.28
C MET A 56 -12.59 24.76 38.63
N TYR A 57 -11.57 24.31 39.37
CA TYR A 57 -11.15 24.95 40.60
C TYR A 57 -10.65 26.38 40.36
N GLY A 58 -9.88 26.57 39.28
CA GLY A 58 -9.45 27.90 38.83
C GLY A 58 -10.62 28.82 38.54
N MET A 59 -11.63 28.34 37.82
CA MET A 59 -12.86 29.07 37.54
C MET A 59 -13.63 29.41 38.82
N ALA A 60 -13.91 28.41 39.65
CA ALA A 60 -14.70 28.59 40.88
C ALA A 60 -14.05 29.55 41.89
N ARG A 61 -12.71 29.64 41.89
CA ARG A 61 -11.95 30.52 42.80
C ARG A 61 -11.46 31.81 42.14
N ASN A 62 -11.87 32.11 40.89
CA ASN A 62 -11.40 33.26 40.12
C ASN A 62 -9.86 33.37 40.12
N ARG A 63 -9.17 32.24 39.86
CA ARG A 63 -7.71 32.14 39.77
C ARG A 63 -7.30 31.93 38.30
N PRO A 64 -6.99 33.00 37.55
CA PRO A 64 -6.74 32.90 36.11
C PRO A 64 -5.53 32.03 35.78
N GLY A 65 -4.52 32.01 36.66
CA GLY A 65 -3.33 31.16 36.48
C GLY A 65 -3.65 29.67 36.48
N LEU A 66 -4.57 29.21 37.34
CA LEU A 66 -5.00 27.81 37.35
C LEU A 66 -5.91 27.48 36.17
N MET A 67 -6.74 28.44 35.72
CA MET A 67 -7.55 28.28 34.51
C MET A 67 -6.68 28.11 33.25
N ALA A 68 -5.58 28.84 33.17
CA ALA A 68 -4.65 28.77 32.04
C ALA A 68 -3.70 27.56 32.11
N ALA A 69 -3.56 26.90 33.27
CA ALA A 69 -2.56 25.85 33.45
C ALA A 69 -2.77 24.64 32.52
N PRO A 70 -3.98 24.08 32.32
CA PRO A 70 -4.18 22.99 31.37
C PRO A 70 -3.79 23.34 29.91
N PRO A 71 -4.32 24.40 29.26
CA PRO A 71 -3.94 24.69 27.89
C PRO A 71 -2.44 25.04 27.75
N VAL A 72 -1.85 25.72 28.74
CA VAL A 72 -0.40 26.00 28.74
C VAL A 72 0.42 24.72 28.86
N PHE A 73 0.00 23.76 29.69
CA PHE A 73 0.65 22.45 29.80
C PHE A 73 0.64 21.70 28.47
N PHE A 74 -0.51 21.63 27.80
CA PHE A 74 -0.62 20.97 26.49
C PHE A 74 0.24 21.66 25.42
N ALA A 75 0.29 22.99 25.42
CA ALA A 75 1.16 23.74 24.51
C ALA A 75 2.65 23.47 24.77
N CYS A 76 3.08 23.49 26.04
CA CYS A 76 4.46 23.18 26.42
C CYS A 76 4.84 21.73 26.07
N TRP A 77 3.92 20.79 26.29
CA TRP A 77 4.11 19.38 25.93
C TRP A 77 4.30 19.22 24.42
N CYS A 78 3.42 19.81 23.61
CA CYS A 78 3.52 19.79 22.16
C CYS A 78 4.84 20.40 21.67
N ALA A 79 5.26 21.53 22.24
CA ALA A 79 6.54 22.16 21.92
C ALA A 79 7.74 21.25 22.26
N ALA A 80 7.77 20.65 23.46
CA ALA A 80 8.80 19.68 23.85
C ALA A 80 8.82 18.47 22.90
N SER A 81 7.65 18.03 22.47
CA SER A 81 7.45 16.95 21.51
C SER A 81 8.03 17.25 20.12
N ILE A 82 7.89 18.49 19.66
CA ILE A 82 8.50 18.96 18.39
C ILE A 82 10.02 19.04 18.54
N VAL A 83 10.53 19.57 19.66
CA VAL A 83 11.98 19.68 19.92
C VAL A 83 12.63 18.30 19.96
N ASP A 84 12.05 17.35 20.70
CA ASP A 84 12.53 15.96 20.79
C ASP A 84 12.60 15.29 19.41
N ARG A 85 11.52 15.39 18.62
CA ARG A 85 11.53 14.91 17.23
C ARG A 85 12.56 15.59 16.34
N THR A 86 12.77 16.89 16.51
CA THR A 86 13.77 17.64 15.73
C THR A 86 15.19 17.19 16.07
N MET A 87 15.48 16.94 17.35
CA MET A 87 16.75 16.37 17.80
C MET A 87 16.96 14.96 17.21
N VAL A 88 15.93 14.12 17.25
CA VAL A 88 15.96 12.79 16.63
C VAL A 88 16.14 12.86 15.10
N ALA A 89 15.45 13.78 14.41
CA ALA A 89 15.64 14.00 12.97
C ALA A 89 17.09 14.36 12.64
N SER A 90 17.67 15.31 13.39
CA SER A 90 19.02 15.82 13.15
C SER A 90 20.13 14.78 13.39
N SER A 91 19.87 13.77 14.21
CA SER A 91 20.82 12.70 14.52
C SER A 91 20.70 11.49 13.60
N ALA A 92 19.52 11.23 13.04
CA ALA A 92 19.28 10.13 12.10
C ALA A 92 19.68 10.47 10.65
N ASP A 93 19.56 11.74 10.24
CA ASP A 93 19.88 12.19 8.87
C ASP A 93 20.75 13.46 8.85
N PRO A 94 22.02 13.38 9.28
CA PRO A 94 22.85 14.57 9.39
C PRO A 94 23.39 15.12 8.05
N VAL A 95 23.33 14.38 6.94
CA VAL A 95 24.18 14.67 5.76
C VAL A 95 23.51 14.59 4.38
N LEU A 96 22.32 14.00 4.18
CA LEU A 96 21.70 13.96 2.84
C LEU A 96 20.98 15.26 2.43
N PHE A 97 20.69 16.13 3.39
CA PHE A 97 19.87 17.33 3.17
C PHE A 97 20.66 18.62 2.91
N ARG A 98 21.99 18.62 3.06
CA ARG A 98 22.78 19.87 3.14
C ARG A 98 24.04 19.91 2.28
N ARG A 99 24.23 18.96 1.37
CA ARG A 99 25.35 19.04 0.42
C ARG A 99 24.83 19.24 -0.98
N ASP A 100 25.34 20.26 -1.64
CA ASP A 100 25.37 20.32 -3.10
C ASP A 100 25.97 19.01 -3.58
N VAL A 101 25.24 18.29 -4.43
CA VAL A 101 25.74 17.08 -5.07
C VAL A 101 26.99 17.48 -5.87
N PRO A 102 28.18 16.95 -5.53
CA PRO A 102 29.38 17.22 -6.31
C PRO A 102 29.12 17.13 -7.82
N ALA A 103 29.51 18.13 -8.61
CA ALA A 103 29.15 18.20 -10.04
C ALA A 103 29.59 16.96 -10.82
N ASP A 104 30.66 16.33 -10.34
CA ASP A 104 31.29 15.12 -10.84
C ASP A 104 30.50 13.82 -10.50
N LEU A 105 29.44 13.89 -9.68
CA LEU A 105 28.45 12.83 -9.51
C LEU A 105 27.38 12.84 -10.61
N ARG A 106 27.11 14.00 -11.24
CA ARG A 106 26.08 14.14 -12.30
C ARG A 106 26.41 13.35 -13.56
N GLU A 107 27.69 13.03 -13.74
CA GLU A 107 28.20 12.29 -14.90
C GLU A 107 28.16 10.76 -14.68
N LEU A 108 27.93 10.29 -13.45
CA LEU A 108 27.98 8.87 -13.10
C LEU A 108 26.64 8.19 -13.31
N ARG A 109 26.44 7.58 -14.48
CA ARG A 109 25.20 6.85 -14.83
C ARG A 109 25.14 5.39 -14.39
N SER A 110 26.09 4.96 -13.56
CA SER A 110 26.19 3.59 -13.02
C SER A 110 25.83 3.58 -11.54
N LEU A 111 24.88 2.71 -11.18
CA LEU A 111 24.42 2.52 -9.80
C LEU A 111 24.70 1.10 -9.35
N THR A 112 25.52 0.95 -8.31
CA THR A 112 25.77 -0.31 -7.61
C THR A 112 25.05 -0.33 -6.27
N VAL A 113 24.31 -1.40 -5.98
CA VAL A 113 23.68 -1.64 -4.68
C VAL A 113 24.25 -2.92 -4.09
N VAL A 114 24.84 -2.79 -2.91
CA VAL A 114 25.44 -3.88 -2.14
C VAL A 114 24.53 -4.20 -0.94
N GLY A 115 23.92 -5.39 -0.93
CA GLY A 115 23.06 -5.85 0.16
C GLY A 115 22.06 -6.96 -0.20
N ASN A 116 21.16 -7.29 0.73
CA ASN A 116 20.25 -8.45 0.64
C ASN A 116 18.92 -8.21 -0.11
N GLY A 117 18.81 -7.12 -0.89
CA GLY A 117 17.91 -7.04 -2.05
C GLY A 117 16.66 -6.17 -1.94
N SER A 118 16.47 -5.34 -2.96
CA SER A 118 15.24 -5.23 -3.76
C SER A 118 15.60 -4.63 -5.13
N SER A 119 15.57 -5.43 -6.20
CA SER A 119 16.03 -5.02 -7.54
C SER A 119 14.98 -4.24 -8.34
N ARG A 120 13.71 -4.27 -7.91
CA ARG A 120 12.59 -3.70 -8.67
C ARG A 120 12.66 -2.19 -8.81
N GLY A 121 13.17 -1.49 -7.79
CA GLY A 121 13.23 -0.04 -7.84
C GLY A 121 14.26 0.49 -8.85
N TYR A 122 15.42 -0.15 -8.89
CA TYR A 122 16.54 0.30 -9.73
C TYR A 122 16.33 -0.03 -11.21
N ALA A 123 15.59 -1.10 -11.51
CA ALA A 123 15.18 -1.43 -12.87
C ALA A 123 14.31 -0.33 -13.52
N ARG A 124 13.56 0.43 -12.71
CA ARG A 124 12.76 1.56 -13.19
C ARG A 124 13.62 2.77 -13.54
N LEU A 125 14.63 3.08 -12.73
CA LEU A 125 15.61 4.13 -13.06
C LEU A 125 16.33 3.85 -14.38
N LEU A 126 16.64 2.58 -14.65
CA LEU A 126 17.23 2.15 -15.93
C LEU A 126 16.24 2.30 -17.09
N ALA A 127 14.96 2.01 -16.85
CA ALA A 127 13.89 2.19 -17.85
C ALA A 127 13.61 3.66 -18.18
N ASP A 128 13.72 4.56 -17.20
CA ASP A 128 13.49 6.00 -17.38
C ASP A 128 14.74 6.75 -17.88
N GLY A 129 15.82 6.04 -18.24
CA GLY A 129 17.07 6.63 -18.76
C GLY A 129 17.88 7.39 -17.70
N THR A 130 17.53 7.18 -16.43
CA THR A 130 18.14 7.79 -15.25
C THR A 130 19.38 6.99 -14.82
N ILE A 131 19.53 5.75 -15.20
CA ILE A 131 20.84 5.08 -15.14
C ILE A 131 21.01 4.31 -16.43
N ASP A 132 22.25 4.14 -16.87
CA ASP A 132 22.55 3.33 -18.05
C ASP A 132 22.98 1.91 -17.63
N GLN A 133 23.41 1.76 -16.37
CA GLN A 133 23.87 0.51 -15.78
C GLN A 133 23.44 0.38 -14.32
N TYR A 134 22.87 -0.77 -13.97
CA TYR A 134 22.56 -1.15 -12.59
C TYR A 134 23.38 -2.38 -12.20
N VAL A 135 24.03 -2.35 -11.04
CA VAL A 135 24.79 -3.48 -10.51
C VAL A 135 24.26 -3.88 -9.14
N GLN A 136 23.94 -5.14 -8.98
CA GLN A 136 23.59 -5.75 -7.72
C GLN A 136 24.76 -6.62 -7.24
N ALA A 137 25.29 -6.33 -6.06
CA ALA A 137 26.28 -7.18 -5.41
C ALA A 137 25.70 -7.73 -4.10
N THR A 138 25.84 -9.03 -3.86
CA THR A 138 25.57 -9.60 -2.53
C THR A 138 26.81 -9.47 -1.65
N GLU A 139 26.64 -9.29 -0.34
CA GLU A 139 27.78 -9.43 0.58
C GLU A 139 28.05 -10.91 0.82
N ALA A 140 29.27 -11.37 0.59
CA ALA A 140 29.71 -12.69 1.03
C ALA A 140 29.97 -12.65 2.54
N GLY A 141 29.71 -13.76 3.25
CA GLY A 141 29.91 -13.85 4.71
C GLY A 141 31.34 -13.60 5.20
N THR A 142 32.32 -13.46 4.31
CA THR A 142 33.73 -13.15 4.58
C THR A 142 34.12 -11.68 4.31
N GLY A 143 33.16 -10.80 4.02
CA GLY A 143 33.42 -9.36 3.81
C GLY A 143 33.85 -8.96 2.39
N GLY A 144 33.86 -9.90 1.44
CA GLY A 144 34.05 -9.63 0.01
C GLY A 144 32.71 -9.54 -0.76
N PRO A 145 32.68 -9.00 -1.98
CA PRO A 145 31.51 -9.09 -2.84
C PRO A 145 31.27 -10.56 -3.23
N GLY A 146 30.04 -11.04 -3.04
CA GLY A 146 29.55 -12.33 -3.51
C GLY A 146 29.22 -12.28 -5.01
N LEU A 147 28.04 -12.77 -5.38
CA LEU A 147 27.61 -12.73 -6.77
C LEU A 147 27.31 -11.28 -7.20
N ILE A 148 28.01 -10.79 -8.22
CA ILE A 148 27.77 -9.47 -8.81
C ILE A 148 27.01 -9.64 -10.13
N ARG A 149 25.84 -9.00 -10.24
CA ARG A 149 25.00 -9.00 -11.42
C ARG A 149 24.85 -7.59 -11.95
N MET A 150 25.16 -7.38 -13.22
CA MET A 150 24.93 -6.14 -13.92
C MET A 150 23.72 -6.27 -14.83
N THR A 151 22.78 -5.35 -14.71
CA THR A 151 21.63 -5.18 -15.60
C THR A 151 21.84 -3.92 -16.43
N ARG A 152 21.64 -4.05 -17.76
CA ARG A 152 21.76 -2.96 -18.73
C ARG A 152 20.62 -2.99 -19.74
N LEU A 153 20.40 -1.87 -20.40
CA LEU A 153 19.53 -1.79 -21.57
C LEU A 153 20.20 -2.50 -22.76
N ALA A 154 19.41 -3.28 -23.49
CA ALA A 154 19.81 -3.91 -24.74
C ALA A 154 18.68 -3.80 -25.76
N GLU A 155 19.02 -3.69 -27.03
CA GLU A 155 18.05 -3.76 -28.13
C GLU A 155 17.42 -5.16 -28.18
N VAL A 156 16.14 -5.27 -28.53
CA VAL A 156 15.35 -6.52 -28.57
C VAL A 156 16.07 -7.68 -29.27
N GLN A 157 16.83 -7.40 -30.32
CA GLN A 157 17.57 -8.41 -31.08
C GLN A 157 18.69 -9.10 -30.26
N GLN A 158 19.13 -8.46 -29.18
CA GLN A 158 20.19 -8.94 -28.28
C GLN A 158 19.64 -9.60 -27.01
N CYS A 159 18.31 -9.73 -26.93
CA CYS A 159 17.58 -10.16 -25.75
C CYS A 159 17.11 -11.61 -25.89
N SER A 160 17.28 -12.40 -24.82
CA SER A 160 16.63 -13.71 -24.76
C SER A 160 15.13 -13.55 -24.48
N SER A 161 14.34 -14.59 -24.74
CA SER A 161 12.92 -14.61 -24.35
C SER A 161 12.70 -14.49 -22.83
N GLY A 162 13.74 -14.79 -22.04
CA GLY A 162 13.74 -14.60 -20.59
C GLY A 162 13.97 -13.15 -20.20
N ASP A 163 14.90 -12.46 -20.87
CA ASP A 163 15.17 -11.03 -20.64
C ASP A 163 13.93 -10.20 -21.01
N MET A 164 13.29 -10.51 -22.14
CA MET A 164 12.05 -9.85 -22.56
C MET A 164 10.93 -9.97 -21.52
N ARG A 165 10.78 -11.15 -20.89
CA ARG A 165 9.80 -11.40 -19.82
C ARG A 165 10.19 -10.77 -18.48
N ALA A 166 11.47 -10.47 -18.26
CA ALA A 166 11.95 -9.80 -17.05
C ALA A 166 11.95 -8.27 -17.17
N SER A 167 11.57 -7.75 -18.35
CA SER A 167 11.67 -6.32 -18.73
C SER A 167 10.32 -5.59 -18.68
N ASP A 168 9.41 -6.05 -17.83
CA ASP A 168 8.06 -5.48 -17.70
C ASP A 168 8.10 -3.96 -17.44
N SER A 169 9.13 -3.46 -16.73
CA SER A 169 9.31 -2.03 -16.48
C SER A 169 9.64 -1.21 -17.75
N LEU A 170 10.38 -1.77 -18.71
CA LEU A 170 10.65 -1.11 -20.00
C LEU A 170 9.41 -1.09 -20.88
N GLN A 171 8.69 -2.20 -20.92
CA GLN A 171 7.41 -2.28 -21.63
C GLN A 171 6.40 -1.30 -21.02
N ALA A 172 6.39 -1.15 -19.69
CA ALA A 172 5.58 -0.16 -18.99
C ALA A 172 5.97 1.30 -19.28
N ALA A 173 7.22 1.55 -19.68
CA ALA A 173 7.71 2.85 -20.12
C ALA A 173 7.54 3.07 -21.65
N GLY A 174 6.89 2.14 -22.36
CA GLY A 174 6.69 2.22 -23.82
C GLY A 174 7.92 1.82 -24.66
N ARG A 175 8.99 1.32 -24.03
CA ARG A 175 10.26 0.91 -24.66
C ARG A 175 10.21 -0.56 -25.06
N ILE A 176 9.30 -0.90 -25.97
CA ILE A 176 9.02 -2.28 -26.41
C ILE A 176 10.10 -2.86 -27.33
N ASP A 177 10.96 -2.01 -27.87
CA ASP A 177 12.12 -2.33 -28.71
C ASP A 177 13.38 -2.66 -27.90
N GLN A 178 13.31 -2.59 -26.57
CA GLN A 178 14.44 -2.79 -25.66
C GLN A 178 14.12 -3.77 -24.52
N CYS A 179 15.16 -4.36 -23.94
CA CYS A 179 15.06 -5.22 -22.76
C CYS A 179 16.16 -4.91 -21.73
N LEU A 180 15.89 -5.33 -20.49
CA LEU A 180 16.82 -5.41 -19.38
C LEU A 180 17.58 -6.74 -19.47
N ARG A 181 18.82 -6.68 -19.93
CA ARG A 181 19.71 -7.84 -19.99
C ARG A 181 20.56 -7.88 -18.74
N THR A 182 20.53 -9.01 -18.04
CA THR A 182 21.33 -9.22 -16.81
C THR A 182 22.49 -10.18 -17.07
N THR A 183 23.70 -9.79 -16.66
CA THR A 183 24.93 -10.57 -16.81
C THR A 183 25.71 -10.58 -15.50
N THR A 184 26.34 -11.71 -15.18
CA THR A 184 27.29 -11.77 -14.06
C THR A 184 28.61 -11.12 -14.45
N ILE A 185 29.20 -10.35 -13.54
CA ILE A 185 30.48 -9.66 -13.73
C ILE A 185 31.41 -9.92 -12.54
N ASP A 186 32.71 -9.72 -12.72
CA ASP A 186 33.73 -10.10 -11.72
C ASP A 186 34.07 -8.99 -10.72
N ALA A 187 33.74 -7.73 -11.03
CA ALA A 187 34.06 -6.58 -10.18
C ALA A 187 32.99 -5.48 -10.27
N ILE A 188 32.86 -4.69 -9.20
CA ILE A 188 31.98 -3.51 -9.17
C ILE A 188 32.58 -2.42 -10.07
N PRO A 189 31.86 -1.94 -11.10
CA PRO A 189 32.33 -0.86 -11.97
C PRO A 189 32.35 0.48 -11.23
N ASP A 190 33.08 1.44 -11.79
CA ASP A 190 33.06 2.82 -11.30
C ASP A 190 31.64 3.42 -11.40
N GLY A 191 31.30 4.27 -10.43
CA GLY A 191 29.94 4.78 -10.28
C GLY A 191 29.54 5.03 -8.84
N LEU A 192 28.23 5.16 -8.62
CA LEU A 192 27.66 5.32 -7.28
C LEU A 192 27.51 3.94 -6.63
N VAL A 193 28.05 3.75 -5.42
CA VAL A 193 27.95 2.51 -4.65
C VAL A 193 27.13 2.76 -3.39
N VAL A 194 26.02 2.07 -3.25
CA VAL A 194 25.12 2.14 -2.09
C VAL A 194 25.29 0.87 -1.26
N ARG A 195 25.61 1.02 0.02
CA ARG A 195 25.70 -0.10 0.97
C ARG A 195 24.70 0.07 2.09
N MET A 196 24.03 -1.00 2.47
CA MET A 196 23.14 -1.02 3.64
C MET A 196 23.59 -2.09 4.61
N THR A 197 23.99 -1.67 5.80
CA THR A 197 24.38 -2.55 6.89
C THR A 197 23.25 -2.61 7.92
N LEU A 198 22.62 -3.78 8.05
CA LEU A 198 21.66 -4.05 9.11
C LEU A 198 22.40 -4.38 10.41
N GLN A 199 22.37 -3.48 11.40
CA GLN A 199 22.87 -3.82 12.73
C GLN A 199 21.76 -4.57 13.49
N GLN A 200 21.97 -5.87 13.74
CA GLN A 200 21.05 -6.73 14.48
C GLN A 200 21.16 -6.58 16.03
N ALA A 201 21.47 -5.40 16.56
CA ALA A 201 21.41 -5.16 18.00
C ALA A 201 20.00 -4.66 18.42
N TYR A 202 19.58 -5.03 19.63
CA TYR A 202 18.26 -4.71 20.23
C TYR A 202 17.82 -3.25 19.96
N GLY A 203 16.94 -3.08 18.97
CA GLY A 203 16.53 -1.77 18.43
C GLY A 203 17.07 -1.57 17.01
N CYS A 204 16.30 -2.06 16.01
CA CYS A 204 16.66 -2.06 14.60
C CYS A 204 17.26 -0.74 14.12
N CYS A 205 18.56 -0.76 13.81
CA CYS A 205 19.27 0.33 13.15
C CYS A 205 19.83 -0.21 11.82
N ALA A 206 19.46 0.42 10.71
CA ALA A 206 20.15 0.25 9.44
C ALA A 206 21.02 1.49 9.22
N GLU A 207 22.32 1.29 9.11
CA GLU A 207 23.23 2.32 8.64
C GLU A 207 23.46 2.10 7.16
N GLY A 208 23.36 3.17 6.39
CA GLY A 208 23.64 3.11 4.98
C GLY A 208 24.69 4.13 4.57
N THR A 209 25.41 3.80 3.51
CA THR A 209 26.45 4.65 2.94
C THR A 209 26.27 4.77 1.43
N ILE A 210 26.47 5.98 0.91
CA ILE A 210 26.66 6.25 -0.51
C ILE A 210 28.13 6.60 -0.68
N SER A 211 28.80 5.84 -1.55
CA SER A 211 30.19 6.04 -1.93
C SER A 211 30.31 6.29 -3.43
N ILE A 212 31.33 7.04 -3.81
CA ILE A 212 31.75 7.26 -5.19
C ILE A 212 32.91 6.30 -5.46
N ARG A 213 32.76 5.40 -6.43
CA ARG A 213 33.84 4.51 -6.86
C ARG A 213 34.50 5.06 -8.12
N ARG A 214 35.81 5.27 -8.09
CA ARG A 214 36.65 5.68 -9.23
C ARG A 214 37.96 4.92 -9.22
N ASN A 215 38.36 4.38 -10.36
CA ASN A 215 39.57 3.57 -10.51
C ASN A 215 39.67 2.44 -9.47
N GLY A 216 38.52 1.90 -9.05
CA GLY A 216 38.45 0.88 -8.00
C GLY A 216 38.54 1.36 -6.55
N GLU A 217 38.75 2.65 -6.30
CA GLU A 217 38.74 3.25 -4.96
C GLU A 217 37.37 3.83 -4.61
N GLU A 218 36.86 3.59 -3.40
CA GLU A 218 35.57 4.10 -2.91
C GLU A 218 35.76 5.27 -1.93
N THR A 219 35.16 6.42 -2.22
CA THR A 219 35.10 7.59 -1.31
C THR A 219 33.68 7.79 -0.80
N VAL A 220 33.48 7.82 0.51
CA VAL A 220 32.15 8.00 1.11
C VAL A 220 31.65 9.44 0.87
N ALA A 221 30.54 9.56 0.13
CA ALA A 221 29.87 10.84 -0.12
C ALA A 221 28.89 11.21 1.00
N ALA A 222 28.10 10.23 1.45
CA ALA A 222 27.08 10.41 2.47
C ALA A 222 26.83 9.13 3.27
N THR A 223 26.36 9.31 4.51
CA THR A 223 25.92 8.22 5.38
C THR A 223 24.59 8.60 6.01
N TRP A 224 23.68 7.64 6.16
CA TRP A 224 22.40 7.85 6.84
C TRP A 224 22.11 6.73 7.81
N ARG A 225 21.23 6.99 8.77
CA ARG A 225 20.78 6.00 9.74
C ARG A 225 19.27 5.95 9.73
N SER A 226 18.74 4.74 9.63
CA SER A 226 17.33 4.45 9.82
C SER A 226 17.17 3.64 11.09
N GLU A 227 16.45 4.17 12.06
CA GLU A 227 16.34 3.55 13.38
C GLU A 227 14.97 3.75 14.00
N ARG A 228 14.58 2.80 14.86
CA ARG A 228 13.41 2.97 15.72
C ARG A 228 13.78 3.80 16.95
N ARG A 229 13.13 4.94 17.10
CA ARG A 229 13.33 5.84 18.24
C ARG A 229 12.04 5.98 19.03
N ARG A 230 12.18 6.09 20.35
CA ARG A 230 11.10 6.52 21.23
C ARG A 230 11.14 8.05 21.29
N VAL A 231 10.05 8.72 20.91
CA VAL A 231 9.90 10.17 21.01
C VAL A 231 8.66 10.52 21.81
N LEU A 232 8.58 11.73 22.34
CA LEU A 232 7.38 12.25 23.00
C LEU A 232 6.17 12.24 22.05
N SER A 233 4.98 11.89 22.54
CA SER A 233 3.73 12.02 21.77
C SER A 233 3.33 13.49 21.63
N TYR A 234 2.66 13.89 20.53
CA TYR A 234 2.15 15.26 20.37
C TYR A 234 1.11 15.64 21.44
N VAL A 235 0.36 14.65 21.93
CA VAL A 235 -0.69 14.84 22.92
C VAL A 235 -0.34 14.00 24.16
N PRO A 236 -0.42 14.57 25.37
CA PRO A 236 -0.15 13.86 26.62
C PRO A 236 -1.32 12.92 26.98
N LEU A 237 -1.55 11.88 26.18
CA LEU A 237 -2.55 10.83 26.42
C LEU A 237 -1.86 9.49 26.50
N PHE A 238 -2.36 8.59 27.33
CA PHE A 238 -1.92 7.21 27.46
C PHE A 238 -2.50 6.34 26.35
N GLY A 239 -1.78 5.31 25.94
CA GLY A 239 -2.28 4.32 24.99
C GLY A 239 -1.25 3.22 24.75
N PRO A 240 -1.59 2.24 23.90
CA PRO A 240 -0.75 1.09 23.70
C PRO A 240 0.61 1.50 23.15
N VAL A 241 1.66 1.14 23.88
CA VAL A 241 2.99 0.99 23.31
C VAL A 241 2.83 -0.09 22.25
N GLY A 242 2.81 0.27 20.98
CA GLY A 242 2.51 -0.67 19.91
C GLY A 242 3.46 -1.86 19.92
N ASP A 243 2.99 -3.01 20.39
CA ASP A 243 3.69 -4.28 20.29
C ASP A 243 3.33 -4.94 18.95
N GLY A 244 4.29 -4.97 18.02
CA GLY A 244 4.22 -5.75 16.78
C GLY A 244 4.49 -4.97 15.49
N PRO A 245 4.78 -5.66 14.37
CA PRO A 245 5.30 -5.08 13.13
C PRO A 245 4.19 -4.39 12.32
N THR A 246 3.54 -3.40 12.90
CA THR A 246 2.83 -2.39 12.10
C THR A 246 3.87 -1.44 11.51
N PRO A 247 3.66 -0.90 10.29
CA PRO A 247 4.62 0.01 9.66
C PRO A 247 4.78 1.20 10.60
N ALA A 248 5.90 1.25 11.34
CA ALA A 248 6.01 2.22 12.42
C ALA A 248 5.83 3.62 11.83
N THR A 249 5.02 4.41 12.52
CA THR A 249 4.67 5.76 12.10
C THR A 249 5.94 6.56 11.87
N SER A 250 6.03 7.25 10.72
CA SER A 250 7.18 8.13 10.44
C SER A 250 7.34 9.13 11.57
N LEU A 251 8.55 9.63 11.82
CA LEU A 251 8.85 10.63 12.87
C LEU A 251 7.77 11.70 13.10
N TRP A 252 7.24 12.27 12.01
CA TRP A 252 6.22 13.34 12.02
C TRP A 252 4.77 12.87 11.90
N LYS A 253 4.52 11.57 11.71
CA LYS A 253 3.19 10.96 11.77
C LYS A 253 3.00 10.36 13.15
N GLY A 254 1.83 10.53 13.73
CA GLY A 254 1.48 9.80 14.95
C GLY A 254 0.56 10.57 15.88
N GLY A 255 -0.53 9.91 16.25
CA GLY A 255 -1.42 10.19 17.38
C GLY A 255 -1.63 8.92 18.21
N ALA A 256 -0.64 8.02 18.25
CA ALA A 256 -0.74 6.75 18.93
C ALA A 256 -0.21 6.88 20.37
N GLY A 257 -1.15 7.03 21.29
CA GLY A 257 -1.15 6.52 22.66
C GLY A 257 0.17 6.36 23.44
N GLY A 258 0.33 7.15 24.50
CA GLY A 258 1.41 7.06 25.49
C GLY A 258 2.08 8.43 25.71
N PRO A 259 2.78 8.65 26.85
CA PRO A 259 3.72 9.78 26.97
C PRO A 259 4.81 9.73 25.89
N TRP A 260 5.07 8.55 25.36
CA TRP A 260 6.05 8.29 24.31
C TRP A 260 5.42 7.45 23.21
N GLN A 261 5.83 7.71 21.97
CA GLN A 261 5.53 6.91 20.79
C GLN A 261 6.82 6.34 20.21
N VAL A 262 6.74 5.14 19.62
CA VAL A 262 7.84 4.57 18.85
C VAL A 262 7.68 4.98 17.39
N VAL A 263 8.68 5.67 16.85
CA VAL A 263 8.71 6.16 15.47
C VAL A 263 9.92 5.61 14.74
N TRP A 264 9.83 5.54 13.41
CA TRP A 264 11.01 5.44 12.57
C TRP A 264 11.60 6.83 12.33
N ALA A 265 12.87 6.99 12.70
CA ALA A 265 13.70 8.13 12.35
C ALA A 265 14.65 7.73 11.22
N GLY A 266 14.85 8.62 10.26
CA GLY A 266 15.53 8.32 9.00
C GLY A 266 14.60 7.68 7.96
N LYS A 267 14.94 7.83 6.67
CA LYS A 267 14.18 7.17 5.59
C LYS A 267 14.53 5.67 5.58
N PRO A 268 13.54 4.75 5.52
CA PRO A 268 13.75 3.30 5.62
C PRO A 268 14.47 2.65 4.42
N GLY A 269 15.23 3.41 3.64
CA GLY A 269 15.90 3.01 2.41
C GLY A 269 15.89 4.17 1.42
N PHE A 270 16.68 4.06 0.36
CA PHE A 270 16.58 4.97 -0.77
C PHE A 270 15.36 4.60 -1.60
N SER A 271 14.50 5.58 -1.88
CA SER A 271 13.59 5.43 -3.01
C SER A 271 14.36 5.53 -4.33
N GLU A 272 13.77 5.05 -5.41
CA GLU A 272 14.28 5.27 -6.77
C GLU A 272 14.57 6.75 -7.00
N THR A 273 13.65 7.59 -6.55
CA THR A 273 13.69 9.05 -6.58
C THR A 273 14.91 9.61 -5.82
N ASP A 274 15.18 9.13 -4.59
CA ASP A 274 16.35 9.58 -3.82
C ASP A 274 17.68 9.26 -4.53
N LEU A 275 17.75 8.13 -5.26
CA LEU A 275 18.95 7.75 -6.02
C LEU A 275 19.07 8.43 -7.37
N ALA A 276 17.96 8.67 -8.05
CA ALA A 276 17.93 9.55 -9.22
C ALA A 276 18.50 10.93 -8.86
N ALA A 277 18.11 11.50 -7.72
CA ALA A 277 18.69 12.75 -7.27
C ALA A 277 20.18 12.66 -6.97
N ALA A 278 20.64 11.60 -6.31
CA ALA A 278 22.06 11.42 -6.06
C ALA A 278 22.86 11.33 -7.37
N VAL A 279 22.31 10.67 -8.40
CA VAL A 279 22.93 10.51 -9.71
C VAL A 279 22.88 11.79 -10.55
N TYR A 280 21.81 12.58 -10.50
CA TYR A 280 21.67 13.78 -11.37
C TYR A 280 21.81 15.11 -10.65
N GLY A 281 22.07 15.10 -9.35
CA GLY A 281 22.11 16.30 -8.53
C GLY A 281 20.77 17.04 -8.45
N ILE A 282 19.67 16.29 -8.34
CA ILE A 282 18.31 16.84 -8.18
C ILE A 282 18.11 17.19 -6.70
N ASP A 283 17.74 18.44 -6.41
CA ASP A 283 17.36 18.87 -5.08
C ASP A 283 15.86 18.63 -4.85
N TRP A 284 15.50 17.68 -3.97
CA TRP A 284 14.10 17.38 -3.64
C TRP A 284 13.43 18.43 -2.73
N ASN A 285 14.20 19.38 -2.18
CA ASN A 285 13.65 20.53 -1.46
C ASN A 285 13.42 21.72 -2.38
N ALA A 286 13.95 21.70 -3.60
CA ALA A 286 13.51 22.62 -4.62
C ALA A 286 12.03 22.29 -4.91
N PRO A 287 11.13 23.29 -4.90
CA PRO A 287 9.77 23.07 -5.34
C PRO A 287 9.83 22.42 -6.73
N LEU A 288 9.16 21.28 -6.87
CA LEU A 288 9.03 20.50 -8.09
C LEU A 288 8.89 21.46 -9.29
N ASP A 289 9.93 21.57 -10.11
CA ASP A 289 9.89 22.39 -11.31
C ASP A 289 9.16 21.60 -12.41
N ILE A 290 7.89 21.35 -12.17
CA ILE A 290 6.95 20.82 -13.17
C ILE A 290 6.51 21.96 -14.12
N VAL A 291 7.06 23.18 -13.96
CA VAL A 291 6.65 24.39 -14.67
C VAL A 291 7.02 24.32 -16.16
N GLN A 292 7.91 23.43 -16.59
CA GLN A 292 8.40 23.41 -17.98
C GLN A 292 7.80 22.36 -18.91
N VAL A 293 6.94 21.45 -18.43
CA VAL A 293 6.25 20.50 -19.32
C VAL A 293 4.82 20.94 -19.53
N ASP A 294 4.47 21.22 -20.79
CA ASP A 294 3.12 21.58 -21.20
C ASP A 294 2.11 20.47 -20.87
N ASN A 295 0.87 20.87 -20.58
CA ASN A 295 -0.21 19.96 -20.18
C ASN A 295 -0.52 18.94 -21.28
N ALA A 296 -0.39 19.32 -22.56
CA ALA A 296 -0.59 18.38 -23.67
C ALA A 296 0.48 17.27 -23.69
N GLU A 297 1.73 17.62 -23.41
CA GLU A 297 2.82 16.64 -23.34
C GLU A 297 2.70 15.74 -22.11
N LEU A 298 2.27 16.28 -20.97
CA LEU A 298 1.96 15.49 -19.78
C LEU A 298 0.78 14.54 -20.01
N ALA A 299 -0.29 15.00 -20.67
CA ALA A 299 -1.44 14.18 -21.03
C ALA A 299 -1.05 13.06 -22.01
N ARG A 300 -0.21 13.37 -23.02
CA ARG A 300 0.33 12.37 -23.95
C ARG A 300 1.15 11.30 -23.22
N ARG A 301 2.03 11.71 -22.29
CA ARG A 301 2.82 10.77 -21.47
C ARG A 301 1.93 9.91 -20.57
N ALA A 302 0.93 10.51 -19.94
CA ALA A 302 -0.04 9.79 -19.12
C ALA A 302 -0.82 8.76 -19.97
N ALA A 303 -1.20 9.12 -21.21
CA ALA A 303 -1.85 8.22 -22.15
C ALA A 303 -0.95 7.05 -22.58
N GLU A 304 0.31 7.29 -22.90
CA GLU A 304 1.26 6.21 -23.23
C GLU A 304 1.50 5.28 -22.05
N ILE A 305 1.74 5.83 -20.84
CA ILE A 305 1.90 5.02 -19.61
C ILE A 305 0.62 4.23 -19.31
N SER A 306 -0.56 4.79 -19.61
CA SER A 306 -1.84 4.10 -19.45
C SER A 306 -2.01 2.89 -20.36
N LYS A 307 -1.18 2.69 -21.39
CA LYS A 307 -1.22 1.46 -22.21
C LYS A 307 -0.43 0.32 -21.57
N GLY A 308 0.46 0.64 -20.62
CA GLY A 308 1.29 -0.33 -19.90
C GLY A 308 0.69 -0.84 -18.57
N PRO A 309 1.38 -1.76 -17.89
CA PRO A 309 0.97 -2.35 -16.61
C PRO A 309 1.16 -1.42 -15.39
N ASN A 310 1.76 -0.23 -15.55
CA ASN A 310 2.00 0.70 -14.44
C ASN A 310 0.83 1.68 -14.26
N HIS A 311 -0.26 1.16 -13.69
CA HIS A 311 -1.51 1.90 -13.47
C HIS A 311 -1.33 3.10 -12.52
N ASP A 312 -0.44 3.00 -11.54
CA ASP A 312 -0.21 4.02 -10.52
C ASP A 312 0.41 5.30 -11.08
N ALA A 313 1.38 5.18 -11.99
CA ALA A 313 2.08 6.31 -12.59
C ALA A 313 1.17 7.13 -13.54
N ALA A 314 0.31 6.46 -14.30
CA ALA A 314 -0.68 7.13 -15.15
C ALA A 314 -1.68 7.96 -14.29
N LEU A 315 -2.09 7.42 -13.14
CA LEU A 315 -2.99 8.10 -12.21
C LEU A 315 -2.32 9.28 -11.49
N ASP A 316 -1.04 9.17 -11.15
CA ASP A 316 -0.28 10.29 -10.56
C ASP A 316 -0.19 11.47 -11.53
N LEU A 317 0.05 11.19 -12.82
CA LEU A 317 0.04 12.23 -13.86
C LEU A 317 -1.36 12.80 -14.11
N ALA A 318 -2.41 11.98 -14.07
CA ALA A 318 -3.78 12.46 -14.20
C ALA A 318 -4.20 13.38 -13.02
N LEU A 319 -3.82 13.03 -11.79
CA LEU A 319 -4.05 13.89 -10.62
C LEU A 319 -3.26 15.20 -10.72
N GLU A 320 -2.04 15.16 -11.24
CA GLU A 320 -1.25 16.38 -11.46
C GLU A 320 -1.86 17.28 -12.53
N LEU A 321 -2.34 16.72 -13.64
CA LEU A 321 -3.10 17.46 -14.65
C LEU A 321 -4.39 18.07 -14.06
N GLN A 322 -5.09 17.34 -13.20
CA GLN A 322 -6.26 17.87 -12.49
C GLN A 322 -5.90 19.03 -11.55
N ARG A 323 -4.79 18.97 -10.81
CA ARG A 323 -4.30 20.09 -9.97
C ARG A 323 -4.00 21.35 -10.79
N ARG A 324 -3.67 21.17 -12.08
CA ARG A 324 -3.47 22.26 -13.06
C ARG A 324 -4.75 22.72 -13.75
N ASN A 325 -5.91 22.23 -13.31
CA ASN A 325 -7.22 22.46 -13.95
C ASN A 325 -7.30 21.95 -15.41
N TYR A 326 -6.53 20.90 -15.74
CA TYR A 326 -6.61 20.20 -17.03
C TYR A 326 -7.29 18.83 -16.85
N THR A 327 -8.55 18.75 -17.27
CA THR A 327 -9.44 17.58 -17.11
C THR A 327 -10.15 17.25 -18.43
N GLY A 328 -9.38 17.21 -19.52
CA GLY A 328 -9.88 16.83 -20.84
C GLY A 328 -10.30 15.36 -20.95
N ASP A 329 -11.01 15.02 -22.03
CA ASP A 329 -11.46 13.66 -22.34
C ASP A 329 -10.31 12.63 -22.39
N ASP A 330 -9.11 13.08 -22.76
CA ASP A 330 -7.87 12.31 -22.71
C ASP A 330 -7.53 11.87 -21.28
N VAL A 331 -7.55 12.79 -20.31
CA VAL A 331 -7.28 12.50 -18.89
C VAL A 331 -8.41 11.68 -18.28
N LEU A 332 -9.67 12.01 -18.57
CA LEU A 332 -10.82 11.23 -18.12
C LEU A 332 -10.74 9.79 -18.64
N GLY A 333 -10.38 9.61 -19.92
CA GLY A 333 -10.21 8.29 -20.56
C GLY A 333 -9.08 7.49 -19.95
N ILE A 334 -7.96 8.12 -19.59
CA ILE A 334 -6.85 7.47 -18.87
C ILE A 334 -7.33 6.90 -17.55
N VAL A 335 -7.97 7.71 -16.71
CA VAL A 335 -8.43 7.26 -15.39
C VAL A 335 -9.53 6.20 -15.52
N ALA A 336 -10.46 6.37 -16.46
CA ALA A 336 -11.52 5.39 -16.75
C ALA A 336 -10.93 4.06 -17.24
N SER A 337 -9.81 4.10 -17.96
CA SER A 337 -9.13 2.89 -18.43
C SER A 337 -8.60 1.99 -17.31
N LYS A 338 -8.38 2.57 -16.12
CA LYS A 338 -7.75 1.92 -14.97
C LYS A 338 -8.74 1.43 -13.93
N ILE A 339 -10.03 1.61 -14.17
CA ILE A 339 -11.08 1.26 -13.21
C ILE A 339 -11.08 -0.23 -12.84
N GLU A 340 -10.65 -1.11 -13.74
CA GLU A 340 -10.54 -2.56 -13.51
C GLU A 340 -9.50 -2.93 -12.43
N TRP A 341 -8.60 -2.01 -12.08
CA TRP A 341 -7.56 -2.19 -11.06
C TRP A 341 -7.92 -1.55 -9.72
N ALA A 342 -9.07 -0.88 -9.64
CA ALA A 342 -9.51 -0.08 -8.50
C ALA A 342 -10.26 -0.92 -7.44
N PHE A 343 -9.67 -2.03 -6.97
CA PHE A 343 -10.27 -2.84 -5.91
C PHE A 343 -10.15 -2.16 -4.55
N SER A 344 -11.02 -2.53 -3.60
CA SER A 344 -11.08 -1.93 -2.26
C SER A 344 -9.72 -1.93 -1.55
N GLY A 345 -9.22 -0.75 -1.19
CA GLY A 345 -7.93 -0.58 -0.51
C GLY A 345 -6.71 -0.53 -1.44
N SER A 346 -6.89 -0.64 -2.76
CA SER A 346 -5.82 -0.45 -3.73
C SER A 346 -5.40 1.02 -3.86
N ASN A 347 -4.15 1.27 -4.26
CA ASN A 347 -3.70 2.63 -4.57
C ASN A 347 -4.48 3.23 -5.75
N VAL A 348 -4.85 2.40 -6.73
CA VAL A 348 -5.64 2.79 -7.90
C VAL A 348 -7.02 3.27 -7.46
N GLU A 349 -7.70 2.54 -6.56
CA GLU A 349 -9.00 2.94 -6.00
C GLU A 349 -8.92 4.27 -5.27
N ARG A 350 -7.94 4.43 -4.38
CA ARG A 350 -7.74 5.69 -3.64
C ARG A 350 -7.52 6.88 -4.58
N LYS A 351 -6.65 6.74 -5.59
CA LYS A 351 -6.30 7.81 -6.54
C LYS A 351 -7.43 8.11 -7.51
N ALA A 352 -8.10 7.09 -8.04
CA ALA A 352 -9.27 7.28 -8.90
C ALA A 352 -10.42 7.94 -8.13
N SER A 353 -10.64 7.56 -6.86
CA SER A 353 -11.62 8.19 -5.97
C SER A 353 -11.25 9.64 -5.61
N GLU A 354 -9.97 9.95 -5.45
CA GLU A 354 -9.49 11.32 -5.32
C GLU A 354 -9.75 12.14 -6.59
N PHE A 355 -9.41 11.59 -7.75
CA PHE A 355 -9.65 12.22 -9.04
C PHE A 355 -11.14 12.50 -9.25
N PHE A 356 -11.99 11.49 -9.09
CA PHE A 356 -13.43 11.60 -9.27
C PHE A 356 -14.08 12.65 -8.36
N ARG A 357 -13.67 12.73 -7.08
CA ARG A 357 -14.26 13.68 -6.12
C ARG A 357 -14.13 15.13 -6.58
N HIS A 358 -13.01 15.48 -7.21
CA HIS A 358 -12.69 16.84 -7.65
C HIS A 358 -13.19 17.18 -9.06
N LEU A 359 -13.85 16.25 -9.76
CA LEU A 359 -14.49 16.53 -11.05
C LEU A 359 -15.75 17.40 -10.90
N ARG A 360 -15.97 18.27 -11.88
CA ARG A 360 -17.21 19.04 -12.04
C ARG A 360 -18.36 18.11 -12.47
N PRO A 361 -19.64 18.49 -12.29
CA PRO A 361 -20.78 17.63 -12.62
C PRO A 361 -20.77 17.08 -14.06
N LEU A 362 -20.49 17.93 -15.05
CA LEU A 362 -20.40 17.51 -16.46
C LEU A 362 -19.25 16.54 -16.72
N GLU A 363 -18.11 16.73 -16.06
CA GLU A 363 -16.94 15.84 -16.17
C GLU A 363 -17.20 14.50 -15.48
N LYS A 364 -17.94 14.50 -14.36
CA LYS A 364 -18.38 13.27 -13.68
C LYS A 364 -19.29 12.45 -14.59
N ALA A 365 -20.28 13.09 -15.23
CA ALA A 365 -21.15 12.43 -16.19
C ALA A 365 -20.34 11.83 -17.35
N ARG A 366 -19.44 12.62 -17.94
CA ARG A 366 -18.57 12.18 -19.04
C ARG A 366 -17.64 11.03 -18.64
N PHE A 367 -17.05 11.10 -17.45
CA PHE A 367 -16.20 10.05 -16.90
C PHE A 367 -16.95 8.73 -16.71
N VAL A 368 -18.19 8.80 -16.22
CA VAL A 368 -19.07 7.64 -16.11
C VAL A 368 -19.39 7.04 -17.49
N ASP A 369 -19.68 7.87 -18.49
CA ASP A 369 -19.94 7.39 -19.86
C ASP A 369 -18.72 6.63 -20.43
N LEU A 370 -17.51 7.13 -20.19
CA LEU A 370 -16.27 6.47 -20.63
C LEU A 370 -16.05 5.10 -19.94
N ILE A 371 -16.43 4.97 -18.67
CA ILE A 371 -16.44 3.68 -17.97
C ILE A 371 -17.47 2.74 -18.63
N LEU A 372 -18.69 3.23 -18.89
CA LEU A 372 -19.76 2.45 -19.50
C LEU A 372 -19.41 1.99 -20.93
N ASP A 373 -18.71 2.83 -21.71
CA ASP A 373 -18.20 2.47 -23.04
C ASP A 373 -17.12 1.38 -22.92
N ARG A 374 -16.25 1.49 -21.91
CA ARG A 374 -15.16 0.53 -21.71
C ARG A 374 -15.66 -0.85 -21.31
N ILE A 375 -16.67 -0.94 -20.44
CA ILE A 375 -17.25 -2.25 -20.05
C ILE A 375 -18.05 -2.91 -21.19
N GLN A 376 -18.37 -2.19 -22.27
CA GLN A 376 -18.93 -2.78 -23.50
C GLN A 376 -17.89 -3.55 -24.32
N ASP A 377 -16.59 -3.42 -24.05
CA ASP A 377 -15.56 -4.24 -24.68
C ASP A 377 -15.42 -5.61 -23.98
N PRO A 378 -15.55 -6.74 -24.68
CA PRO A 378 -15.41 -8.08 -24.10
C PRO A 378 -14.00 -8.42 -23.62
N SER A 379 -12.96 -7.77 -24.14
CA SER A 379 -11.55 -8.03 -23.82
C SER A 379 -11.11 -7.50 -22.45
N ILE A 380 -11.83 -6.52 -21.89
CA ILE A 380 -11.40 -5.75 -20.71
C ILE A 380 -11.88 -6.43 -19.41
N GLY A 381 -10.97 -6.80 -18.50
CA GLY A 381 -11.29 -7.33 -17.16
C GLY A 381 -11.43 -8.86 -17.00
N SER A 382 -10.72 -9.71 -17.75
CA SER A 382 -10.79 -11.17 -17.53
C SER A 382 -10.19 -11.65 -16.20
N ASP A 383 -9.27 -10.88 -15.59
CA ASP A 383 -8.39 -11.40 -14.54
C ASP A 383 -8.45 -10.65 -13.20
N ASN A 384 -8.99 -9.41 -13.13
CA ASN A 384 -8.78 -8.53 -11.95
C ASN A 384 -10.01 -7.79 -11.39
N LEU A 385 -11.24 -8.18 -11.71
CA LEU A 385 -12.44 -7.51 -11.20
C LEU A 385 -12.80 -7.92 -9.76
N HIS A 386 -12.02 -7.43 -8.80
CA HIS A 386 -12.36 -7.34 -7.37
C HIS A 386 -12.99 -5.97 -7.01
N THR A 387 -13.50 -5.25 -8.01
CA THR A 387 -13.99 -3.89 -7.86
C THR A 387 -15.43 -3.89 -7.35
N GLU A 388 -15.61 -3.87 -6.03
CA GLU A 388 -16.69 -3.06 -5.47
C GLU A 388 -16.49 -1.65 -6.01
N PHE A 389 -17.43 -1.11 -6.80
CA PHE A 389 -17.36 0.30 -7.18
C PHE A 389 -17.56 1.12 -5.90
N GLY A 390 -16.45 1.42 -5.21
CA GLY A 390 -16.41 2.24 -3.99
C GLY A 390 -16.72 3.72 -4.25
N PHE A 391 -16.98 4.09 -5.50
CA PHE A 391 -17.46 5.41 -5.84
C PHE A 391 -18.90 5.52 -5.36
N ASN A 392 -19.13 6.40 -4.39
CA ASN A 392 -20.47 6.88 -4.06
C ASN A 392 -20.95 7.79 -5.22
N THR A 393 -21.11 7.21 -6.41
CA THR A 393 -21.57 7.86 -7.64
C THR A 393 -23.07 7.70 -7.71
N SER A 394 -23.81 8.77 -7.45
CA SER A 394 -25.19 8.84 -7.90
C SER A 394 -25.18 8.87 -9.43
N PHE A 395 -25.59 7.78 -10.07
CA PHE A 395 -25.76 7.74 -11.51
C PHE A 395 -27.01 8.52 -11.92
N GLU A 396 -26.96 9.18 -13.07
CA GLU A 396 -28.18 9.68 -13.70
C GLU A 396 -29.03 8.50 -14.21
N THR A 397 -30.35 8.68 -14.30
CA THR A 397 -31.30 7.62 -14.71
C THR A 397 -30.96 7.04 -16.09
N ALA A 398 -30.50 7.85 -17.04
CA ALA A 398 -30.13 7.38 -18.38
C ALA A 398 -28.87 6.50 -18.38
N GLN A 399 -27.88 6.82 -17.56
CA GLN A 399 -26.65 6.02 -17.40
C GLN A 399 -26.94 4.69 -16.71
N SER A 400 -27.82 4.74 -15.72
CA SER A 400 -28.37 3.59 -15.01
C SER A 400 -29.07 2.59 -15.95
N GLU A 401 -29.98 3.08 -16.79
CA GLU A 401 -30.66 2.24 -17.79
C GLU A 401 -29.72 1.70 -18.87
N ARG A 402 -28.76 2.52 -19.32
CA ARG A 402 -27.76 2.10 -20.30
C ARG A 402 -26.90 0.97 -19.75
N ALA A 403 -26.46 1.10 -18.50
CA ALA A 403 -25.72 0.06 -17.82
C ALA A 403 -26.54 -1.23 -17.73
N LEU A 404 -27.78 -1.16 -17.25
CA LEU A 404 -28.72 -2.30 -17.20
C LEU A 404 -28.90 -3.00 -18.56
N ARG A 405 -29.02 -2.25 -19.67
CA ARG A 405 -29.11 -2.83 -21.01
C ARG A 405 -27.83 -3.54 -21.46
N ILE A 406 -26.66 -2.93 -21.26
CA ILE A 406 -25.35 -3.55 -21.56
C ILE A 406 -25.22 -4.86 -20.80
N PHE A 407 -25.72 -4.87 -19.57
CA PHE A 407 -25.72 -6.01 -18.67
C PHE A 407 -26.63 -7.15 -19.14
N GLU A 408 -27.90 -6.86 -19.38
CA GLU A 408 -28.88 -7.85 -19.86
C GLU A 408 -28.45 -8.50 -21.19
N GLN A 409 -27.83 -7.73 -22.09
CA GLN A 409 -27.43 -8.21 -23.41
C GLN A 409 -26.20 -9.12 -23.40
N ARG A 410 -25.27 -8.93 -22.47
CA ARG A 410 -23.97 -9.65 -22.48
C ARG A 410 -23.97 -10.93 -21.66
N ASN A 411 -24.79 -11.01 -20.61
CA ASN A 411 -24.95 -12.21 -19.75
C ASN A 411 -23.60 -12.89 -19.39
N ASP A 412 -22.59 -12.08 -19.09
CA ASP A 412 -21.23 -12.51 -18.77
C ASP A 412 -20.87 -12.24 -17.30
N LEU A 413 -19.70 -12.71 -16.92
CA LEU A 413 -19.17 -12.64 -15.57
C LEU A 413 -19.09 -11.22 -14.99
N LYS A 414 -18.68 -10.27 -15.83
CA LYS A 414 -18.30 -8.89 -15.46
C LYS A 414 -19.56 -8.08 -15.21
N VAL A 415 -20.61 -8.39 -15.95
CA VAL A 415 -21.93 -7.79 -15.85
C VAL A 415 -22.53 -7.92 -14.43
N TRP A 416 -22.43 -9.08 -13.78
CA TRP A 416 -23.11 -9.31 -12.50
C TRP A 416 -22.50 -8.50 -11.34
N GLN A 417 -21.18 -8.28 -11.37
CA GLN A 417 -20.47 -7.45 -10.39
C GLN A 417 -20.87 -5.98 -10.49
N TYR A 418 -20.95 -5.46 -11.72
CA TYR A 418 -21.32 -4.07 -11.98
C TYR A 418 -22.82 -3.81 -11.78
N GLU A 419 -23.69 -4.74 -12.18
CA GLU A 419 -25.14 -4.65 -11.93
C GLU A 419 -25.43 -4.51 -10.43
N GLN A 420 -24.75 -5.28 -9.58
CA GLN A 420 -24.87 -5.16 -8.13
C GLN A 420 -24.35 -3.83 -7.61
N ALA A 421 -23.18 -3.38 -8.07
CA ALA A 421 -22.62 -2.11 -7.64
C ALA A 421 -23.48 -0.91 -8.06
N LEU A 422 -24.10 -0.96 -9.24
CA LEU A 422 -25.05 0.06 -9.71
C LEU A 422 -26.36 0.06 -8.93
N ARG A 423 -26.92 -1.11 -8.58
CA ARG A 423 -28.09 -1.19 -7.69
C ARG A 423 -27.79 -0.61 -6.31
N ILE A 424 -26.61 -0.92 -5.76
CA ILE A 424 -26.13 -0.35 -4.49
C ILE A 424 -25.99 1.18 -4.59
N ALA A 425 -25.53 1.69 -5.73
CA ALA A 425 -25.33 3.13 -5.97
C ALA A 425 -26.65 3.89 -6.26
N GLN A 426 -27.62 3.28 -6.92
CA GLN A 426 -28.91 3.89 -7.27
C GLN A 426 -29.84 4.07 -6.06
N ASP A 427 -29.83 3.13 -5.11
CA ASP A 427 -30.77 3.17 -3.98
C ASP A 427 -30.25 3.96 -2.77
N GLY A 428 -29.02 4.48 -2.80
CA GLY A 428 -28.43 5.27 -1.71
C GLY A 428 -28.38 4.55 -0.35
N ARG A 429 -28.70 3.26 -0.32
CA ARG A 429 -28.78 2.42 0.88
C ARG A 429 -27.70 1.37 0.80
N ILE A 430 -26.54 1.74 1.36
CA ILE A 430 -25.55 0.76 1.79
C ILE A 430 -26.30 -0.18 2.76
N ARG A 431 -26.44 -1.45 2.36
CA ARG A 431 -27.07 -2.61 3.03
C ARG A 431 -28.38 -3.02 2.39
N PHE A 432 -28.31 -3.98 1.47
CA PHE A 432 -29.35 -5.00 1.41
C PHE A 432 -29.63 -5.48 2.84
N ALA A 433 -30.90 -5.63 3.21
CA ALA A 433 -31.21 -6.43 4.39
C ALA A 433 -30.63 -7.85 4.16
N PRO A 434 -30.09 -8.53 5.19
CA PRO A 434 -29.45 -9.84 5.02
C PRO A 434 -30.27 -10.85 4.20
N ASP A 435 -31.60 -10.77 4.30
CA ASP A 435 -32.56 -11.65 3.61
C ASP A 435 -32.77 -11.30 2.12
N GLU A 436 -32.59 -10.03 1.73
CA GLU A 436 -32.66 -9.62 0.32
C GLU A 436 -31.39 -10.00 -0.42
N PHE A 437 -30.23 -9.82 0.23
CA PHE A 437 -28.93 -10.27 -0.29
C PHE A 437 -28.91 -11.79 -0.48
N ALA A 438 -29.46 -12.50 0.50
CA ALA A 438 -29.68 -13.94 0.49
C ALA A 438 -30.50 -14.41 -0.72
N ALA A 439 -31.67 -13.78 -0.93
CA ALA A 439 -32.58 -14.15 -2.00
C ALA A 439 -31.99 -13.88 -3.39
N GLU A 440 -31.26 -12.78 -3.56
CA GLU A 440 -30.59 -12.46 -4.82
C GLU A 440 -29.41 -13.39 -5.10
N GLN A 441 -28.61 -13.72 -4.07
CA GLN A 441 -27.55 -14.72 -4.18
C GLN A 441 -28.11 -16.07 -4.64
N ASP A 442 -29.21 -16.53 -4.06
CA ASP A 442 -29.85 -17.81 -4.43
C ASP A 442 -30.42 -17.78 -5.86
N ARG A 443 -31.00 -16.64 -6.27
CA ARG A 443 -31.50 -16.43 -7.65
C ARG A 443 -30.39 -16.53 -8.68
N ARG A 444 -29.25 -15.89 -8.45
CA ARG A 444 -28.09 -15.95 -9.37
C ARG A 444 -27.42 -17.31 -9.35
N PHE A 445 -27.37 -17.96 -8.18
CA PHE A 445 -26.88 -19.33 -8.06
C PHE A 445 -27.73 -20.33 -8.87
N ALA A 446 -29.05 -20.15 -8.93
CA ALA A 446 -29.92 -20.99 -9.73
C ALA A 446 -29.56 -20.97 -11.23
N PHE A 447 -29.12 -19.81 -11.75
CA PHE A 447 -28.63 -19.69 -13.12
C PHE A 447 -27.31 -20.45 -13.32
N LEU A 448 -26.35 -20.31 -12.40
CA LEU A 448 -25.08 -21.06 -12.46
C LEU A 448 -25.29 -22.57 -12.42
N ARG A 449 -26.26 -23.03 -11.64
CA ARG A 449 -26.57 -24.45 -11.51
C ARG A 449 -27.00 -25.07 -12.84
N GLN A 450 -27.60 -24.28 -13.72
CA GLN A 450 -28.05 -24.67 -15.06
C GLN A 450 -26.97 -24.48 -16.14
N ASP A 451 -25.81 -23.91 -15.78
CA ASP A 451 -24.76 -23.60 -16.74
C ASP A 451 -23.88 -24.83 -17.06
N ALA A 452 -24.21 -25.50 -18.15
CA ALA A 452 -23.43 -26.60 -18.72
C ALA A 452 -22.30 -26.14 -19.66
N SER A 453 -22.15 -24.82 -19.89
CA SER A 453 -21.20 -24.30 -20.87
C SER A 453 -19.74 -24.38 -20.36
N PRO A 454 -18.75 -24.27 -21.27
CA PRO A 454 -17.34 -24.11 -20.90
C PRO A 454 -17.06 -22.85 -20.06
N ALA A 455 -17.98 -21.89 -20.02
CA ALA A 455 -17.84 -20.66 -19.23
C ALA A 455 -18.15 -20.86 -17.74
N PHE A 456 -18.69 -22.03 -17.33
CA PHE A 456 -19.10 -22.32 -15.95
C PHE A 456 -18.04 -21.98 -14.90
N VAL A 457 -16.79 -22.39 -15.12
CA VAL A 457 -15.68 -22.17 -14.17
C VAL A 457 -15.46 -20.67 -13.98
N ARG A 458 -15.37 -19.93 -15.09
CA ARG A 458 -15.24 -18.47 -15.06
C ARG A 458 -16.43 -17.86 -14.32
N ARG A 459 -17.67 -18.24 -14.66
CA ARG A 459 -18.93 -17.79 -14.02
C ARG A 459 -18.97 -18.03 -12.50
N THR A 460 -18.42 -19.15 -12.06
CA THR A 460 -18.32 -19.48 -10.64
C THR A 460 -17.31 -18.59 -9.91
N LEU A 461 -16.17 -18.26 -10.54
CA LEU A 461 -15.17 -17.38 -9.95
C LEU A 461 -15.75 -16.01 -9.58
N ALA A 462 -16.44 -15.33 -10.50
CA ALA A 462 -17.02 -14.03 -10.11
C ALA A 462 -18.25 -14.14 -9.24
N PHE A 463 -19.02 -15.23 -9.31
CA PHE A 463 -20.05 -15.45 -8.32
C PHE A 463 -19.45 -15.47 -6.91
N GLY A 464 -18.33 -16.16 -6.70
CA GLY A 464 -17.60 -16.13 -5.43
C GLY A 464 -17.03 -14.76 -5.07
N GLN A 465 -16.59 -13.97 -6.06
CA GLN A 465 -16.11 -12.60 -5.85
C GLN A 465 -17.22 -11.62 -5.44
N VAL A 466 -18.43 -11.76 -5.98
CA VAL A 466 -19.61 -10.93 -5.61
C VAL A 466 -20.20 -11.40 -4.28
N TYR A 467 -20.37 -12.71 -4.14
CA TYR A 467 -21.06 -13.35 -3.04
C TYR A 467 -20.06 -14.10 -2.16
N PHE A 468 -19.25 -13.33 -1.44
CA PHE A 468 -18.15 -13.80 -0.58
C PHE A 468 -18.58 -14.68 0.61
N ARG A 469 -19.89 -14.89 0.81
CA ARG A 469 -20.45 -15.82 1.81
C ARG A 469 -21.11 -17.02 1.12
N PRO A 470 -20.33 -18.01 0.66
CA PRO A 470 -20.90 -19.21 0.07
C PRO A 470 -21.70 -19.98 1.13
N ARG A 471 -22.93 -20.35 0.75
CA ARG A 471 -23.85 -21.14 1.57
C ARG A 471 -23.53 -22.62 1.45
N ASP A 472 -23.90 -23.42 2.45
CA ASP A 472 -23.56 -24.85 2.45
C ASP A 472 -24.09 -25.60 1.21
N HIS A 473 -25.32 -25.30 0.76
CA HIS A 473 -25.86 -25.92 -0.46
C HIS A 473 -25.09 -25.52 -1.74
N GLN A 474 -24.48 -24.33 -1.75
CA GLN A 474 -23.66 -23.86 -2.87
C GLN A 474 -22.29 -24.55 -2.85
N ARG A 475 -21.69 -24.69 -1.65
CA ARG A 475 -20.42 -25.41 -1.46
C ARG A 475 -20.52 -26.88 -1.87
N ASP A 476 -21.59 -27.56 -1.47
CA ASP A 476 -21.84 -28.95 -1.84
C ASP A 476 -21.97 -29.09 -3.37
N TYR A 477 -22.71 -28.19 -4.02
CA TYR A 477 -22.82 -28.18 -5.48
C TYR A 477 -21.47 -27.92 -6.14
N PHE A 478 -20.73 -26.88 -5.76
CA PHE A 478 -19.44 -26.58 -6.36
C PHE A 478 -18.40 -27.69 -6.14
N GLY A 479 -18.41 -28.34 -4.97
CA GLY A 479 -17.63 -29.54 -4.71
C GLY A 479 -17.93 -30.68 -5.68
N SER A 480 -19.19 -30.81 -6.14
CA SER A 480 -19.56 -31.76 -7.18
C SER A 480 -19.12 -31.41 -8.60
N GLN A 481 -18.70 -30.16 -8.83
CA GLN A 481 -18.30 -29.68 -10.15
C GLN A 481 -16.77 -29.54 -10.29
N LEU A 482 -15.99 -29.95 -9.29
CA LEU A 482 -14.52 -29.81 -9.29
C LEU A 482 -13.83 -30.50 -10.47
N ASP A 483 -14.39 -31.59 -10.99
CA ASP A 483 -13.85 -32.31 -12.15
C ASP A 483 -13.96 -31.49 -13.45
N ARG A 484 -14.83 -30.48 -13.49
CA ARG A 484 -14.97 -29.56 -14.63
C ARG A 484 -13.91 -28.45 -14.62
N VAL A 485 -13.13 -28.31 -13.55
CA VAL A 485 -12.16 -27.22 -13.36
C VAL A 485 -10.82 -27.60 -13.99
N PRO A 486 -10.28 -26.80 -14.94
CA PRO A 486 -8.94 -27.01 -15.47
C PRO A 486 -7.88 -26.92 -14.37
N ASP A 487 -6.82 -27.73 -14.46
CA ASP A 487 -5.75 -27.80 -13.44
C ASP A 487 -5.22 -26.41 -13.06
N ALA A 488 -4.96 -25.56 -14.06
CA ALA A 488 -4.45 -24.20 -13.88
C ALA A 488 -5.38 -23.26 -13.09
N MET A 489 -6.67 -23.58 -12.97
CA MET A 489 -7.69 -22.75 -12.32
C MET A 489 -8.19 -23.32 -10.99
N ILE A 490 -7.68 -24.48 -10.55
CA ILE A 490 -8.13 -25.14 -9.31
C ILE A 490 -7.96 -24.22 -8.10
N GLU A 491 -6.83 -23.52 -8.00
CA GLU A 491 -6.58 -22.64 -6.86
C GLU A 491 -7.62 -21.53 -6.75
N GLU A 492 -7.83 -20.80 -7.84
CA GLU A 492 -8.77 -19.68 -7.89
C GLU A 492 -10.20 -20.16 -7.62
N PHE A 493 -10.57 -21.32 -8.18
CA PHE A 493 -11.89 -21.91 -7.99
C PHE A 493 -12.13 -22.24 -6.51
N LEU A 494 -11.19 -22.91 -5.86
CA LEU A 494 -11.30 -23.28 -4.44
C LEU A 494 -11.40 -22.06 -3.52
N ARG A 495 -10.66 -20.98 -3.82
CA ARG A 495 -10.79 -19.70 -3.12
C ARG A 495 -12.17 -19.09 -3.30
N ALA A 496 -12.68 -19.06 -4.53
CA ALA A 496 -13.98 -18.46 -4.86
C ALA A 496 -15.16 -19.17 -4.16
N VAL A 497 -15.07 -20.50 -3.99
CA VAL A 497 -16.13 -21.29 -3.33
C VAL A 497 -15.97 -21.35 -1.80
N GLY A 498 -15.04 -20.57 -1.25
CA GLY A 498 -14.92 -20.30 0.19
C GLY A 498 -13.89 -21.15 0.94
N TRP A 499 -12.91 -21.74 0.27
CA TRP A 499 -11.78 -22.37 0.95
C TRP A 499 -10.66 -21.35 1.22
N PHE A 500 -10.72 -20.71 2.38
CA PHE A 500 -9.67 -19.82 2.89
C PHE A 500 -8.78 -20.53 3.92
N HIS A 501 -7.52 -20.11 4.01
CA HIS A 501 -6.59 -20.56 5.04
C HIS A 501 -7.15 -20.26 6.43
N SER A 502 -7.06 -21.24 7.34
CA SER A 502 -7.46 -21.19 8.75
C SER A 502 -8.97 -21.08 9.05
N TYR A 503 -9.69 -22.19 8.92
CA TYR A 503 -10.80 -22.45 9.83
C TYR A 503 -10.29 -23.36 10.94
N ASP A 504 -10.48 -22.93 12.18
CA ASP A 504 -10.49 -23.84 13.34
C ASP A 504 -11.46 -24.99 13.01
N GLU A 505 -10.99 -26.24 13.07
CA GLU A 505 -11.77 -27.43 12.69
C GLU A 505 -13.12 -27.49 13.42
N THR A 506 -13.18 -26.91 14.62
CA THR A 506 -14.37 -26.84 15.48
C THR A 506 -15.52 -26.00 14.91
N THR A 507 -15.28 -25.20 13.87
CA THR A 507 -16.28 -24.30 13.25
C THR A 507 -16.66 -24.70 11.81
N THR A 508 -16.17 -25.84 11.32
CA THR A 508 -16.38 -26.25 9.92
C THR A 508 -17.69 -27.00 9.67
N THR A 509 -18.50 -26.51 8.71
CA THR A 509 -19.76 -27.16 8.29
C THR A 509 -19.49 -28.48 7.55
N GLU A 510 -20.48 -29.38 7.53
CA GLU A 510 -20.36 -30.66 6.81
C GLU A 510 -20.09 -30.47 5.31
N ALA A 511 -20.74 -29.49 4.68
CA ALA A 511 -20.50 -29.13 3.28
C ALA A 511 -19.04 -28.67 3.04
N THR A 512 -18.47 -27.94 3.99
CA THR A 512 -17.06 -27.52 3.93
C THR A 512 -16.11 -28.72 4.03
N ARG A 513 -16.42 -29.71 4.87
CA ARG A 513 -15.65 -30.96 4.96
C ARG A 513 -15.71 -31.75 3.65
N ARG A 514 -16.91 -31.94 3.09
CA ARG A 514 -17.09 -32.62 1.79
C ARG A 514 -16.35 -31.94 0.65
N LEU A 515 -16.37 -30.60 0.62
CA LEU A 515 -15.62 -29.82 -0.37
C LEU A 515 -14.11 -30.09 -0.25
N ARG A 516 -13.57 -30.12 0.97
CA ARG A 516 -12.15 -30.42 1.21
C ARG A 516 -11.77 -31.82 0.72
N ASP A 517 -12.57 -32.83 1.05
CA ASP A 517 -12.29 -34.22 0.65
C ASP A 517 -12.25 -34.34 -0.89
N ARG A 518 -13.23 -33.75 -1.58
CA ARG A 518 -13.28 -33.76 -3.05
C ARG A 518 -12.14 -32.96 -3.67
N ALA A 519 -11.78 -31.83 -3.07
CA ALA A 519 -10.68 -31.02 -3.56
C ALA A 519 -9.32 -31.69 -3.35
N ALA A 520 -9.13 -32.44 -2.26
CA ALA A 520 -7.94 -33.26 -2.05
C ALA A 520 -7.79 -34.33 -3.14
N ILE A 521 -8.88 -35.04 -3.46
CA ILE A 521 -8.92 -36.01 -4.57
C ILE A 521 -8.58 -35.32 -5.90
N ARG A 522 -9.19 -34.16 -6.18
CA ARG A 522 -8.98 -33.43 -7.42
C ARG A 522 -7.55 -32.89 -7.56
N ILE A 523 -6.95 -32.38 -6.49
CA ILE A 523 -5.56 -31.90 -6.45
C ILE A 523 -4.59 -33.08 -6.64
N ALA A 524 -4.84 -34.24 -6.04
CA ALA A 524 -4.00 -35.42 -6.23
C ALA A 524 -3.96 -35.88 -7.70
N ALA A 525 -5.05 -35.67 -8.44
CA ALA A 525 -5.19 -35.99 -9.87
C ALA A 525 -4.57 -34.94 -10.82
N VAL A 526 -4.02 -33.82 -10.33
CA VAL A 526 -3.35 -32.80 -11.16
C VAL A 526 -2.11 -33.41 -11.83
N ILE A 527 -2.01 -33.22 -13.15
CA ILE A 527 -0.96 -33.84 -13.98
C ILE A 527 0.40 -33.16 -13.74
N ASP A 528 0.41 -31.84 -13.62
CA ASP A 528 1.63 -31.07 -13.36
C ASP A 528 2.08 -31.28 -11.90
N ALA A 529 3.22 -31.98 -11.73
CA ALA A 529 3.76 -32.32 -10.43
C ALA A 529 4.28 -31.13 -9.61
N LYS A 530 4.59 -30.00 -10.25
CA LYS A 530 4.94 -28.75 -9.55
C LYS A 530 3.66 -28.09 -9.06
N LEU A 531 2.68 -27.87 -9.95
CA LEU A 531 1.39 -27.27 -9.59
C LEU A 531 0.68 -28.07 -8.51
N ARG A 532 0.70 -29.41 -8.59
CA ARG A 532 0.14 -30.29 -7.56
C ARG A 532 0.77 -30.06 -6.19
N ARG A 533 2.10 -29.98 -6.10
CA ARG A 533 2.81 -29.70 -4.84
C ARG A 533 2.48 -28.31 -4.31
N ASP A 534 2.51 -27.31 -5.18
CA ASP A 534 2.16 -25.92 -4.82
C ASP A 534 0.72 -25.84 -4.25
N LEU A 535 -0.23 -26.58 -4.84
CA LEU A 535 -1.61 -26.67 -4.36
C LEU A 535 -1.72 -27.42 -3.02
N GLN A 536 -1.02 -28.55 -2.86
CA GLN A 536 -0.99 -29.33 -1.60
C GLN A 536 -0.43 -28.50 -0.43
N ASP A 537 0.69 -27.83 -0.66
CA ASP A 537 1.36 -26.97 0.33
C ASP A 537 0.46 -25.78 0.69
N ARG A 538 -0.12 -25.13 -0.32
CA ARG A 538 -0.99 -23.97 -0.12
C ARG A 538 -2.23 -24.34 0.68
N PHE A 539 -2.93 -25.41 0.32
CA PHE A 539 -4.16 -25.79 1.01
C PHE A 539 -3.94 -26.65 2.27
N ARG A 540 -2.68 -26.83 2.69
CA ARG A 540 -2.27 -27.64 3.87
C ARG A 540 -2.96 -29.00 3.88
N LEU A 541 -2.95 -29.67 2.73
CA LEU A 541 -3.36 -31.06 2.63
C LEU A 541 -2.23 -31.90 3.22
N ASP A 542 -2.17 -31.99 4.54
CA ASP A 542 -1.13 -32.78 5.20
C ASP A 542 -1.17 -34.22 4.70
N LEU A 543 -0.03 -34.63 4.14
CA LEU A 543 0.34 -35.96 3.65
C LEU A 543 0.49 -37.00 4.78
N ASN A 544 -0.20 -36.80 5.91
CA ASN A 544 -0.14 -37.67 7.09
C ASN A 544 -1.55 -38.07 7.57
N ARG A 545 -2.35 -38.64 6.66
CA ARG A 545 -3.41 -39.60 6.98
C ARG A 545 -3.24 -40.86 6.17
#